data_AF-A0A8J8F8H8-F1
#
_entry.id   AF-A0A8J8F8H8-F1
#
_cell.length_a   1.000
_cell.length_b   1.000
_cell.length_c   1.000
_cell.angle_alpha   90.00
_cell.angle_beta   90.00
_cell.angle_gamma   90.00
#
_symmetry.space_group_name_H-M   'P 1'
#
loop_
_entity.id
_entity.type
_entity.pdbx_description
1 polymer ?
#
loop_
_entity_poly.entity_id
_entity_poly.type
_entity_poly.pdbx_seq_one_letter_code
_entity_poly.pdbx_strand_id
1 'polypeptide(L)' 'MDVMPETKEYIESKGIELIVEPTDKACEVYNRISQDKKVIAALHVTC' A
#
# COMPACT_ATOMS: atom_id res chain seq x y z
N MET A 1 8.99 0.49 9.16
CA MET A 1 9.27 1.52 8.16
C MET A 1 8.07 2.44 8.12
N ASP A 2 8.28 3.73 8.33
CA ASP A 2 7.20 4.71 8.24
C ASP A 2 7.14 5.31 6.85
N VAL A 3 5.92 5.61 6.39
CA VAL A 3 5.70 6.32 5.13
C VAL A 3 5.58 7.81 5.45
N MET A 4 6.45 8.63 4.86
CA MET A 4 6.44 10.08 5.06
C MET A 4 5.11 10.71 4.63
N PRO A 5 4.61 11.74 5.33
CA PRO A 5 3.35 12.41 4.99
C PRO A 5 3.25 12.86 3.54
N GLU A 6 4.32 13.43 2.99
CA GLU A 6 4.39 13.94 1.62
C GLU A 6 4.18 12.81 0.59
N THR A 7 4.60 11.59 0.90
CA THR A 7 4.36 10.41 0.05
C THR A 7 2.88 10.03 0.06
N LYS A 8 2.23 10.09 1.23
CA LYS A 8 0.80 9.79 1.36
C LYS A 8 -0.03 10.81 0.60
N GLU A 9 0.21 12.10 0.86
CA GLU A 9 -0.46 13.22 0.20
C GLU A 9 -0.28 13.19 -1.31
N TYR A 10 0.94 12.89 -1.79
CA TYR A 10 1.18 12.78 -3.22
C TYR A 10 0.37 11.65 -3.86
N ILE A 11 0.38 10.45 -3.27
CA ILE A 11 -0.36 9.29 -3.80
C ILE A 11 -1.88 9.58 -3.80
N GLU A 12 -2.40 10.10 -2.69
CA GLU A 12 -3.81 10.43 -2.54
C GLU A 12 -4.24 11.56 -3.50
N SER A 13 -3.37 12.55 -3.75
CA SER A 13 -3.63 13.63 -4.73
C SER A 13 -3.79 13.12 -6.18
N LYS A 14 -3.29 11.91 -6.47
CA LYS A 14 -3.48 11.23 -7.76
C LYS A 14 -4.78 10.42 -7.83
N GLY A 15 -5.61 10.47 -6.80
CA GLY A 15 -6.84 9.69 -6.69
C GLY A 15 -6.58 8.20 -6.44
N ILE A 16 -5.41 7.85 -5.90
CA ILE A 16 -5.04 6.48 -5.55
C ILE A 16 -5.28 6.28 -4.05
N GLU A 17 -6.07 5.27 -3.71
CA GLU A 17 -6.26 4.85 -2.32
C GLU A 17 -4.95 4.23 -1.79
N LEU A 18 -4.43 4.76 -0.69
CA LEU A 18 -3.22 4.27 -0.05
C LEU A 18 -3.55 3.48 1.22
N ILE A 19 -3.08 2.23 1.28
CA ILE A 19 -3.17 1.37 2.47
C ILE A 19 -1.75 1.12 2.98
N VAL A 20 -1.48 1.49 4.24
CA VAL A 20 -0.18 1.29 4.89
C VAL A 20 -0.35 0.33 6.06
N GLU A 21 0.28 -0.83 5.97
CA GLU A 21 0.22 -1.90 6.97
C GLU A 21 1.59 -2.61 7.06
N PRO A 22 1.88 -3.32 8.16
CA PRO A 22 3.00 -4.26 8.21
C PRO A 22 2.95 -5.26 7.04
N THR A 23 4.12 -5.71 6.56
CA THR A 23 4.26 -6.46 5.30
C THR A 23 3.40 -7.73 5.25
N ASP A 24 3.28 -8.46 6.36
CA ASP A 24 2.41 -9.65 6.48
C ASP A 24 0.94 -9.31 6.17
N LYS A 25 0.41 -8.28 6.84
CA LYS A 25 -0.96 -7.82 6.66
C LYS A 25 -1.18 -7.14 5.30
N ALA A 26 -0.18 -6.42 4.79
CA ALA A 26 -0.23 -5.83 3.45
C ALA A 26 -0.37 -6.91 2.37
N CYS A 27 0.33 -8.05 2.51
CA CYS A 27 0.18 -9.20 1.62
C CYS A 27 -1.23 -9.81 1.67
N GLU A 28 -1.80 -9.99 2.86
CA GLU A 28 -3.17 -10.48 3.02
C GLU A 28 -4.19 -9.55 2.34
N VAL A 29 -4.07 -8.25 2.57
CA VAL A 29 -4.93 -7.24 1.95
C VAL A 29 -4.79 -7.31 0.44
N TYR A 30 -3.57 -7.26 -0.10
CA TYR A 30 -3.29 -7.33 -1.54
C TYR A 30 -3.90 -8.58 -2.19
N ASN A 31 -3.69 -9.76 -1.59
CA ASN A 31 -4.21 -11.02 -2.13
C ASN A 31 -5.74 -11.00 -2.22
N ARG A 32 -6.41 -10.37 -1.25
CA ARG A 32 -7.87 -10.22 -1.27
C ARG A 32 -8.36 -9.26 -2.35
N ILE A 33 -7.69 -8.11 -2.55
CA ILE A 33 -8.19 -7.05 -3.45
C ILE A 33 -7.68 -7.14 -4.89
N SER A 34 -6.55 -7.82 -5.12
CA SER A 34 -5.93 -7.97 -6.44
C SER A 34 -6.77 -8.78 -7.43
N GLN A 35 -7.72 -9.57 -6.93
CA GLN A 35 -8.65 -10.34 -7.76
C GLN A 35 -9.70 -9.43 -8.44
N ASP A 36 -10.06 -8.31 -7.82
CA ASP A 36 -11.20 -7.48 -8.23
C ASP A 36 -10.78 -6.10 -8.76
N LYS A 37 -9.56 -5.63 -8.43
CA LYS A 37 -9.11 -4.27 -8.74
C LYS A 37 -7.68 -4.25 -9.29
N LYS A 38 -7.32 -3.14 -9.96
CA LYS A 38 -5.92 -2.85 -10.28
C LYS A 38 -5.22 -2.35 -9.02
N VAL A 39 -4.21 -3.08 -8.57
CA VAL A 39 -3.55 -2.85 -7.28
C VAL A 39 -2.03 -2.93 -7.46
N ILE A 40 -1.31 -2.05 -6.78
CA ILE A 40 0.15 -2.03 -6.70
C ILE A 40 0.53 -2.31 -5.24
N ALA A 41 1.51 -3.19 -5.02
CA ALA A 41 2.11 -3.42 -3.71
C ALA A 41 3.56 -2.91 -3.69
N ALA A 42 3.91 -2.17 -2.65
CA ALA A 42 5.29 -1.80 -2.33
C ALA A 42 5.63 -2.44 -0.99
N LEU A 43 6.51 -3.45 -1.00
CA LEU A 43 6.78 -4.29 0.16
C LEU A 43 8.22 -4.09 0.64
N HIS A 44 8.37 -3.73 1.91
CA HIS A 44 9.64 -3.82 2.60
C HIS A 44 9.76 -5.22 3.21
N VAL A 45 10.64 -6.05 2.66
CA VAL A 45 10.75 -7.47 3.03
C VAL A 45 11.59 -7.70 4.29
N THR A 46 12.26 -6.66 4.80
CA THR A 46 13.02 -6.67 6.05
C THR A 46 12.54 -5.55 6.99
N CYS A 47 13.32 -5.21 8.02
CA CYS A 47 13.14 -3.99 8.82
C CYS A 47 14.04 -2.87 8.31
#